data_AF-X1NKM0-F1
#
_entry.id   AF-X1NKM0-F1
#
_cell.length_a   1.000
_cell.length_b   1.000
_cell.length_c   1.000
_cell.angle_alpha   90.00
_cell.angle_beta   90.00
_cell.angle_gamma   90.00
#
_symmetry.space_group_name_H-M   'P 1'
#
loop_
_entity.id
_entity.type
_entity.pdbx_description
1 polymer ?
#
loop_
_entity_poly.entity_id
_entity_poly.type
_entity_poly.pdbx_seq_one_letter_code
_entity_poly.pdbx_strand_id
1 'polypeptide(L)'
;IVNRLKALGLRTHRVDGSIGAASALKMVYAGINKGLVGLGMTMLLAAAGSGSAASLHAEMAESVPELLARFQRSIPDMYPKAYRWVAEMEEIAEFLGPDDPGAALFHAMAEVFARIAGDQNGDGRLASTLDGVLAGK
;
A
#
# COMPACT_ATOMS: atom_id res chain seq x y z
N ILE A 1 26.49 -16.02 -11.86
CA ILE A 1 26.00 -14.63 -12.02
C ILE A 1 25.80 -13.96 -10.65
N VAL A 2 24.99 -14.52 -9.74
CA VAL A 2 24.74 -13.94 -8.40
C VAL A 2 26.03 -13.52 -7.65
N ASN A 3 27.04 -14.41 -7.53
CA ASN A 3 28.29 -14.06 -6.85
C ASN A 3 29.09 -12.95 -7.56
N ARG A 4 28.99 -12.83 -8.89
CA ARG A 4 29.63 -11.72 -9.63
C ARG A 4 28.93 -10.39 -9.34
N LEU A 5 27.59 -10.39 -9.26
CA LEU A 5 26.82 -9.19 -8.89
C LEU A 5 27.08 -8.79 -7.44
N LYS A 6 27.20 -9.75 -6.52
CA LYS A 6 27.59 -9.48 -5.11
C LYS A 6 28.98 -8.86 -5.02
N ALA A 7 29.94 -9.33 -5.80
CA ALA A 7 31.29 -8.76 -5.84
C ALA A 7 31.31 -7.31 -6.34
N LEU A 8 30.29 -6.89 -7.10
CA LEU A 8 30.07 -5.50 -7.53
C LEU A 8 29.25 -4.67 -6.52
N GLY A 9 28.98 -5.20 -5.32
CA GLY A 9 28.24 -4.50 -4.26
C GLY A 9 26.72 -4.60 -4.35
N LEU A 10 26.16 -5.35 -5.30
CA LEU A 10 24.71 -5.52 -5.44
C LEU A 10 24.16 -6.56 -4.45
N ARG A 11 23.12 -6.17 -3.71
CA ARG A 11 22.34 -7.12 -2.89
C ARG A 11 21.51 -8.01 -3.80
N THR A 12 21.88 -9.29 -3.89
CA THR A 12 21.24 -10.25 -4.78
C THR A 12 20.94 -11.57 -4.07
N HIS A 13 19.78 -12.13 -4.37
CA HIS A 13 19.30 -13.40 -3.84
C HIS A 13 18.81 -14.26 -5.00
N ARG A 14 19.09 -15.56 -4.95
CA ARG A 14 18.51 -16.51 -5.92
C ARG A 14 17.11 -16.86 -5.46
N VAL A 15 16.15 -16.77 -6.37
CA VAL A 15 14.79 -17.26 -6.17
C VAL A 15 14.70 -18.61 -6.85
N ASP A 16 14.30 -19.64 -6.12
CA ASP A 16 14.07 -20.96 -6.68
C ASP A 16 12.72 -20.99 -7.41
N GLY A 17 12.63 -21.71 -8.54
CA GLY A 17 11.43 -21.80 -9.37
C GLY A 17 11.72 -21.72 -10.88
N SER A 18 10.65 -21.71 -11.68
CA SER A 18 10.72 -21.55 -13.12
C SER A 18 11.14 -20.13 -13.53
N ILE A 19 11.45 -19.95 -14.81
CA ILE A 19 11.61 -18.60 -15.39
C ILE A 19 10.35 -17.80 -15.08
N GLY A 20 10.51 -16.62 -14.48
CA GLY A 20 9.41 -15.76 -14.02
C GLY A 20 9.16 -15.80 -12.52
N ALA A 21 9.68 -16.78 -11.76
CA ALA A 21 9.45 -16.88 -10.32
C ALA A 21 9.88 -15.62 -9.54
N ALA A 22 10.99 -14.98 -9.91
CA ALA A 22 11.43 -13.73 -9.30
C ALA A 22 10.48 -12.55 -9.59
N SER A 23 9.91 -12.49 -10.81
CA SER A 23 8.92 -11.47 -11.17
C SER A 23 7.60 -11.71 -10.45
N ALA A 24 7.14 -12.96 -10.36
CA ALA A 24 5.95 -13.32 -9.59
C ALA A 24 6.12 -12.96 -8.10
N LEU A 25 7.30 -13.24 -7.51
CA LEU A 25 7.62 -12.84 -6.15
C LEU A 25 7.55 -11.32 -5.97
N LYS A 26 8.07 -10.54 -6.93
CA LYS A 26 7.93 -9.07 -6.92
C LYS A 26 6.45 -8.68 -6.90
N MET A 27 5.62 -9.26 -7.77
CA MET A 27 4.20 -8.91 -7.88
C MET A 27 3.44 -9.20 -6.58
N VAL A 28 3.59 -10.40 -6.03
CA VAL A 28 2.92 -10.80 -4.78
C VAL A 28 3.40 -9.92 -3.60
N TYR A 29 4.71 -9.68 -3.49
CA TYR A 29 5.23 -8.84 -2.40
C TYR A 29 4.83 -7.36 -2.56
N ALA A 30 4.73 -6.84 -3.78
CA ALA A 30 4.18 -5.52 -4.04
C ALA A 30 2.69 -5.44 -3.65
N GLY A 31 1.91 -6.47 -4.00
CA GLY A 31 0.50 -6.61 -3.61
C GLY A 31 0.30 -6.58 -2.10
N ILE A 32 1.11 -7.31 -1.33
CA ILE A 32 1.06 -7.28 0.14
C ILE A 32 1.35 -5.86 0.66
N ASN A 33 2.44 -5.24 0.20
CA ASN A 33 2.89 -3.96 0.76
C ASN A 33 1.95 -2.81 0.44
N LYS A 34 1.51 -2.70 -0.81
CA LYS A 34 0.64 -1.61 -1.28
C LYS A 34 -0.81 -1.87 -0.94
N GLY A 35 -1.25 -3.12 -1.01
CA GLY A 35 -2.61 -3.51 -0.61
C GLY A 35 -2.88 -3.25 0.86
N LEU A 36 -1.90 -3.48 1.74
CA LEU A 36 -2.04 -3.13 3.16
C LEU A 36 -2.20 -1.62 3.38
N VAL A 37 -1.47 -0.79 2.62
CA VAL A 37 -1.63 0.67 2.64
C VAL A 37 -3.01 1.09 2.14
N GLY A 38 -3.47 0.53 1.01
CA GLY A 38 -4.78 0.82 0.44
C GLY A 38 -5.93 0.43 1.38
N LEU A 39 -5.86 -0.76 1.98
CA LEU A 39 -6.82 -1.22 2.98
C LEU A 39 -6.81 -0.31 4.23
N GLY A 40 -5.63 -0.04 4.78
CA GLY A 40 -5.46 0.81 5.96
C GLY A 40 -6.08 2.19 5.76
N MET A 41 -5.73 2.87 4.65
CA MET A 41 -6.29 4.19 4.34
C MET A 41 -7.81 4.17 4.19
N THR A 42 -8.36 3.15 3.52
CA THR A 42 -9.80 3.03 3.33
C THR A 42 -10.52 2.97 4.69
N MET A 43 -9.99 2.20 5.64
CA MET A 43 -10.56 2.08 6.99
C MET A 43 -10.30 3.28 7.88
N LEU A 44 -9.14 3.92 7.77
CA LEU A 44 -8.85 5.16 8.51
C LEU A 44 -9.78 6.31 8.07
N LEU A 45 -10.05 6.44 6.77
CA LEU A 45 -11.02 7.42 6.26
C LEU A 45 -12.45 7.09 6.71
N ALA A 46 -12.83 5.81 6.74
CA ALA A 46 -14.12 5.39 7.28
C ALA A 46 -14.25 5.69 8.79
N ALA A 47 -13.16 5.50 9.55
CA ALA A 47 -13.13 5.84 10.97
C ALA A 47 -13.28 7.35 11.19
N ALA A 48 -12.61 8.18 10.39
CA ALA A 48 -12.81 9.63 10.41
C ALA A 48 -14.26 10.02 10.08
N GLY A 49 -14.84 9.45 9.02
CA GLY A 49 -16.23 9.74 8.62
C GLY A 49 -17.29 9.28 9.61
N SER A 50 -17.00 8.26 10.43
CA SER A 50 -17.89 7.76 11.49
C SER A 50 -17.65 8.41 12.85
N GLY A 51 -16.64 9.27 13.00
CA GLY A 51 -16.26 9.87 14.28
C GLY A 51 -15.53 8.93 15.23
N SER A 52 -15.03 7.79 14.74
CA SER A 52 -14.32 6.76 15.53
C SER A 52 -12.79 6.85 15.41
N ALA A 53 -12.25 7.90 14.76
CA ALA A 53 -10.83 8.09 14.50
C ALA A 53 -9.93 7.94 15.74
N ALA A 54 -10.21 8.68 16.81
CA ALA A 54 -9.41 8.64 18.04
C ALA A 54 -9.46 7.26 18.72
N SER A 55 -10.65 6.63 18.73
CA SER A 55 -10.81 5.27 19.28
C SER A 55 -10.05 4.24 18.47
N LEU A 56 -10.11 4.30 17.13
CA LEU A 56 -9.33 3.41 16.26
C LEU A 56 -7.83 3.61 16.47
N HIS A 57 -7.36 4.86 16.58
CA HIS A 57 -5.94 5.13 16.86
C HIS A 57 -5.51 4.49 18.19
N ALA A 58 -6.27 4.71 19.27
CA ALA A 58 -5.98 4.16 20.58
C ALA A 58 -5.97 2.62 20.55
N GLU A 59 -6.98 2.01 19.92
CA GLU A 59 -7.07 0.55 19.77
C GLU A 59 -5.87 0.00 19.00
N MET A 60 -5.46 0.63 17.90
CA MET A 60 -4.30 0.21 17.13
C MET A 60 -2.98 0.40 17.90
N ALA A 61 -2.85 1.47 18.69
CA ALA A 61 -1.68 1.73 19.51
C ALA A 61 -1.52 0.69 20.62
N GLU A 62 -2.62 0.15 21.14
CA GLU A 62 -2.63 -0.90 22.17
C GLU A 62 -2.45 -2.30 21.57
N SER A 63 -3.23 -2.65 20.55
CA SER A 63 -3.34 -4.03 20.05
C SER A 63 -2.35 -4.39 18.93
N VAL A 64 -2.02 -3.43 18.05
CA VAL A 64 -1.18 -3.64 16.85
C VAL A 64 -0.20 -2.48 16.60
N PRO A 65 0.62 -2.10 17.59
CA PRO A 65 1.47 -0.90 17.52
C PRO A 65 2.46 -0.92 16.34
N GLU A 66 2.95 -2.10 15.94
CA GLU A 66 3.83 -2.23 14.78
C GLU A 66 3.13 -1.92 13.45
N LEU A 67 1.84 -2.23 13.34
CA LEU A 67 1.04 -1.89 12.17
C LEU A 67 0.73 -0.40 12.15
N LEU A 68 0.40 0.19 13.30
CA LEU A 68 0.22 1.64 13.42
C LEU A 68 1.50 2.39 13.01
N ALA A 69 2.65 2.00 13.55
CA ALA A 69 3.94 2.59 13.21
C ALA A 69 4.34 2.37 11.73
N ARG A 70 3.87 1.28 11.12
CA ARG A 70 4.00 1.06 9.68
C ARG A 70 3.15 2.06 8.91
N PHE A 71 1.86 2.20 9.24
CA PHE A 71 0.95 3.15 8.58
C PHE A 71 1.38 4.60 8.72
N GLN A 72 1.81 5.02 9.91
CA GLN A 72 2.36 6.35 10.17
C GLN A 72 3.56 6.69 9.26
N ARG A 73 4.29 5.69 8.76
CA ARG A 73 5.38 5.90 7.79
C ARG A 73 4.92 5.74 6.35
N SER A 74 4.20 4.66 6.04
CA SER A 74 3.91 4.27 4.66
C SER A 74 2.81 5.10 4.01
N ILE A 75 1.82 5.57 4.77
CA ILE A 75 0.71 6.35 4.21
C ILE A 75 1.21 7.75 3.80
N PRO A 76 1.92 8.52 4.66
CA PRO A 76 2.47 9.81 4.24
C PRO A 76 3.49 9.72 3.09
N ASP A 77 4.35 8.70 3.11
CA ASP A 77 5.32 8.44 2.03
C ASP A 77 4.62 8.09 0.69
N MET A 78 3.38 7.60 0.72
CA MET A 78 2.62 7.25 -0.48
C MET A 78 2.01 8.47 -1.18
N TYR A 79 1.60 9.52 -0.46
CA TYR A 79 0.92 10.68 -1.04
C TYR A 79 1.55 11.23 -2.34
N PRO A 80 2.86 11.58 -2.40
CA PRO A 80 3.46 12.15 -3.61
C PRO A 80 3.56 11.15 -4.78
N LYS A 81 3.33 9.86 -4.54
CA LYS A 81 3.43 8.79 -5.53
C LYS A 81 2.13 8.01 -5.73
N ALA A 82 1.01 8.49 -5.17
CA ALA A 82 -0.30 7.87 -5.28
C ALA A 82 -0.68 7.56 -6.74
N TYR A 83 -0.41 8.50 -7.66
CA TYR A 83 -0.69 8.35 -9.09
C TYR A 83 0.05 7.17 -9.73
N ARG A 84 1.28 6.85 -9.27
CA ARG A 84 2.04 5.69 -9.78
C ARG A 84 1.42 4.39 -9.29
N TRP A 85 0.90 4.39 -8.07
CA TRP A 85 0.33 3.20 -7.45
C TRP A 85 -0.97 2.78 -8.12
N VAL A 86 -1.68 3.68 -8.80
CA VAL A 86 -2.85 3.34 -9.63
C VAL A 86 -2.46 2.30 -10.68
N ALA A 87 -1.50 2.62 -11.55
CA ALA A 87 -1.03 1.70 -12.59
C ALA A 87 -0.41 0.42 -11.99
N GLU A 88 0.30 0.53 -10.87
CA GLU A 88 0.88 -0.66 -10.22
C GLU A 88 -0.20 -1.58 -9.62
N MET A 89 -1.37 -1.07 -9.21
CA MET A 89 -2.49 -1.91 -8.76
C MET A 89 -3.14 -2.61 -9.96
N GLU A 90 -3.26 -1.93 -11.10
CA GLU A 90 -3.74 -2.52 -12.36
C GLU A 90 -2.79 -3.64 -12.83
N GLU A 91 -1.47 -3.44 -12.76
CA GLU A 91 -0.48 -4.49 -13.07
C GLU A 91 -0.60 -5.71 -12.12
N ILE A 92 -0.91 -5.50 -10.84
CA ILE A 92 -1.14 -6.60 -9.90
C ILE A 92 -2.45 -7.33 -10.23
N ALA A 93 -3.51 -6.60 -10.58
CA ALA A 93 -4.76 -7.20 -11.01
C ALA A 93 -4.58 -8.05 -12.28
N GLU A 94 -3.84 -7.54 -13.26
CA GLU A 94 -3.50 -8.30 -14.47
C GLU A 94 -2.66 -9.55 -14.15
N PHE A 95 -1.71 -9.44 -13.21
CA PHE A 95 -0.91 -10.58 -12.74
C PHE A 95 -1.77 -11.68 -12.10
N LEU A 96 -2.82 -11.32 -11.35
CA LEU A 96 -3.74 -12.29 -10.74
C LEU A 96 -4.66 -12.95 -11.78
N GLY A 97 -5.01 -12.21 -12.82
CA GLY A 97 -5.84 -12.69 -13.92
C GLY A 97 -7.33 -12.35 -13.75
N PRO A 98 -8.07 -12.22 -14.85
CA PRO A 98 -9.41 -11.62 -14.87
C PRO A 98 -10.48 -12.41 -14.08
N ASP A 99 -10.28 -13.72 -13.91
CA ASP A 99 -11.22 -14.58 -13.19
C ASP A 99 -10.91 -14.68 -11.68
N ASP A 100 -9.78 -14.11 -11.23
CA ASP A 100 -9.41 -14.11 -9.82
C ASP A 100 -10.10 -12.94 -9.08
N PRO A 101 -10.85 -13.18 -7.99
CA PRO A 101 -11.49 -12.11 -7.21
C PRO A 101 -10.50 -11.05 -6.69
N GLY A 102 -9.24 -11.43 -6.50
CA GLY A 102 -8.17 -10.51 -6.15
C GLY A 102 -7.92 -9.46 -7.23
N ALA A 103 -8.12 -9.76 -8.52
CA ALA A 103 -8.00 -8.75 -9.58
C ALA A 103 -9.03 -7.62 -9.38
N ALA A 104 -10.28 -7.96 -9.06
CA ALA A 104 -11.31 -6.97 -8.73
C ALA A 104 -10.94 -6.15 -7.47
N LEU A 105 -10.37 -6.80 -6.45
CA LEU A 105 -9.88 -6.11 -5.25
C LEU A 105 -8.79 -5.08 -5.59
N PHE A 106 -7.81 -5.45 -6.41
CA PHE A 106 -6.73 -4.55 -6.77
C PHE A 106 -7.18 -3.43 -7.72
N HIS A 107 -8.15 -3.67 -8.60
CA HIS A 107 -8.80 -2.57 -9.34
C HIS A 107 -9.50 -1.58 -8.41
N ALA A 108 -10.25 -2.06 -7.40
CA ALA A 108 -10.85 -1.17 -6.41
C ALA A 108 -9.78 -0.39 -5.61
N MET A 109 -8.64 -1.01 -5.29
CA MET A 109 -7.52 -0.30 -4.67
C MET A 109 -6.92 0.77 -5.61
N ALA A 110 -6.88 0.54 -6.92
CA ALA A 110 -6.45 1.54 -7.90
C ALA A 110 -7.34 2.80 -7.82
N GLU A 111 -8.66 2.62 -7.69
CA GLU A 111 -9.60 3.73 -7.49
C GLU A 111 -9.36 4.48 -6.16
N VAL A 112 -9.07 3.76 -5.07
CA VAL A 112 -8.70 4.37 -3.79
C VAL A 112 -7.45 5.24 -3.93
N PHE A 113 -6.41 4.76 -4.61
CA PHE A 113 -5.19 5.56 -4.86
C PHE A 113 -5.44 6.72 -5.82
N ALA A 114 -6.31 6.57 -6.81
CA ALA A 114 -6.69 7.64 -7.73
C ALA A 114 -7.37 8.79 -6.98
N ARG A 115 -8.21 8.50 -5.98
CA ARG A 115 -8.82 9.53 -5.11
C ARG A 115 -7.77 10.34 -4.36
N ILE A 116 -6.74 9.69 -3.83
CA ILE A 116 -5.63 10.39 -3.15
C ILE A 116 -4.76 11.16 -4.13
N ALA A 117 -4.51 10.62 -5.32
CA ALA A 117 -3.79 11.34 -6.37
C ALA A 117 -4.53 12.62 -6.78
N GLY A 118 -5.86 12.58 -6.86
CA GLY A 118 -6.71 13.75 -7.07
C GLY A 118 -6.65 14.74 -5.91
N ASP A 119 -6.74 14.25 -4.66
CA ASP A 119 -6.65 15.07 -3.43
C ASP A 119 -5.36 15.89 -3.35
N GLN A 120 -4.23 15.28 -3.73
CA GLN A 120 -2.92 15.94 -3.79
C GLN A 120 -2.84 17.09 -4.79
N ASN A 121 -3.65 17.05 -5.85
CA ASN A 121 -3.76 18.14 -6.82
C ASN A 121 -4.85 19.16 -6.44
N GLY A 122 -5.61 18.86 -5.38
CA GLY A 122 -6.71 19.67 -4.86
C GLY A 122 -6.35 20.36 -3.54
N ASP A 123 -7.23 20.21 -2.54
CA ASP A 123 -7.09 20.85 -1.23
C ASP A 123 -6.36 20.00 -0.17
N GLY A 124 -5.93 18.77 -0.52
CA GLY A 124 -5.19 17.88 0.38
C GLY A 124 -6.00 17.40 1.59
N ARG A 125 -7.34 17.44 1.52
CA ARG A 125 -8.22 17.13 2.64
C ARG A 125 -8.16 15.68 3.07
N LEU A 126 -8.10 14.74 2.14
CA LEU A 126 -7.99 13.32 2.46
C LEU A 126 -6.64 13.01 3.12
N ALA A 127 -5.55 13.57 2.59
CA ALA A 127 -4.22 13.46 3.21
C ALA A 127 -4.23 14.02 4.63
N SER A 128 -4.74 15.24 4.84
CA SER A 128 -4.84 15.84 6.17
C SER A 128 -5.72 15.04 7.13
N THR A 129 -6.80 14.42 6.64
CA THR A 129 -7.68 13.58 7.45
C THR A 129 -6.94 12.32 7.90
N LEU A 130 -6.27 11.63 6.97
CA LEU A 130 -5.46 10.45 7.28
C LEU A 130 -4.36 10.76 8.30
N ASP A 131 -3.64 11.86 8.13
CA ASP A 131 -2.62 12.32 9.08
C ASP A 131 -3.20 12.61 10.46
N GLY A 132 -4.41 13.16 10.53
CA GLY A 132 -5.15 13.36 11.79
C GLY A 132 -5.40 12.06 12.53
N VAL A 133 -6.00 11.07 11.85
CA VAL A 133 -6.27 9.75 12.44
C VAL A 133 -4.97 9.07 12.88
N LEU A 134 -3.92 9.11 12.04
CA LEU A 134 -2.62 8.51 12.34
C LEU A 134 -1.89 9.20 13.51
N ALA A 135 -2.19 10.47 13.78
CA ALA A 135 -1.67 11.22 14.92
C ALA A 135 -2.57 11.14 16.17
N GLY A 136 -3.72 10.47 16.10
CA GLY A 136 -4.68 10.36 17.20
C GLY A 136 -5.44 11.66 17.47
N LYS A 137 -5.63 12.49 16.43
CA LYS A 137 -6.30 13.79 16.48
C LYS A 137 -7.69 13.76 15.87
#